data_AF-A0A2D7UZA0-F1
#
_entry.id   AF-A0A2D7UZA0-F1
#
_cell.length_a   1.000
_cell.length_b   1.000
_cell.length_c   1.000
_cell.angle_alpha   90.00
_cell.angle_beta   90.00
_cell.angle_gamma   90.00
#
_symmetry.space_group_name_H-M   'P 1'
#
loop_
_entity.id
_entity.type
_entity.pdbx_description
1 polymer ?
#
loop_
_entity_poly.entity_id
_entity_poly.type
_entity_poly.pdbx_seq_one_letter_code
_entity_poly.pdbx_strand_id
1 'polypeptide(L)'
;MSEDDDEFGLPGGGLEMGAAIDSETHDDVDPFEELGIGTRASNAPTNNEEKGGYDALSDLMGDDEDSEFEPLEEIENSIPGASIDDDKKGAESTYIMLLQTVWVDGILDPAEVRLLAKKRVELDISFDRHLELVEELIGQK
;
A
#
# COMPACT_ATOMS: atom_id res chain seq x y z
N MET A 1 35.16 17.23 48.51
CA MET A 1 34.63 16.97 47.16
C MET A 1 34.75 15.48 46.93
N SER A 2 33.71 14.79 47.34
CA SER A 2 33.44 13.37 47.11
C SER A 2 31.94 13.35 46.88
N GLU A 3 31.57 13.68 45.64
CA GLU A 3 30.23 13.49 45.10
C GLU A 3 30.16 12.05 44.58
N ASP A 4 29.06 11.36 44.88
CA ASP A 4 28.56 10.09 44.30
C ASP A 4 28.06 9.18 45.43
N ASP A 5 26.79 9.37 45.83
CA ASP A 5 25.87 8.34 46.36
C ASP A 5 24.50 8.99 46.60
N ASP A 6 23.86 9.49 45.53
CA ASP A 6 22.42 9.76 45.52
C ASP A 6 21.73 8.67 44.69
N GLU A 7 21.42 7.61 45.43
CA GLU A 7 20.49 6.53 45.13
C GLU A 7 19.23 7.08 44.43
N PHE A 8 19.02 6.68 43.18
CA PHE A 8 17.84 7.01 42.35
C PHE A 8 16.58 6.36 42.96
N GLY A 9 16.05 6.97 44.02
CA GLY A 9 14.72 6.68 44.53
C GLY A 9 13.67 7.16 43.55
N LEU A 10 13.01 6.23 42.85
CA LEU A 10 11.85 6.54 42.01
C LEU A 10 10.74 7.16 42.88
N PRO A 11 10.29 8.40 42.61
CA PRO A 11 9.17 8.96 43.34
C PRO A 11 7.90 8.22 42.93
N GLY A 12 7.30 7.53 43.90
CA GLY A 12 5.96 6.96 43.79
C GLY A 12 4.95 8.06 43.44
N GLY A 13 4.43 8.00 42.22
CA GLY A 13 3.43 8.92 41.71
C GLY A 13 2.83 8.32 40.45
N GLY A 14 1.77 7.53 40.64
CA GLY A 14 1.08 6.79 39.60
C GLY A 14 0.61 7.68 38.46
N LEU A 15 1.18 7.44 37.29
CA LEU A 15 0.54 7.71 36.00
C LEU A 15 0.01 6.35 35.54
N GLU A 16 -1.27 6.12 35.88
CA GLU A 16 -2.08 5.00 35.39
C GLU A 16 -2.23 5.16 33.87
N MET A 17 -1.27 4.59 33.15
CA MET A 17 -1.31 4.51 31.70
C MET A 17 -2.14 3.30 31.31
N GLY A 18 -3.18 3.57 30.54
CA GLY A 18 -3.80 2.61 29.66
C GLY A 18 -4.98 1.92 30.30
N ALA A 19 -6.17 2.25 29.80
CA ALA A 19 -7.22 1.26 29.67
C ALA A 19 -6.55 -0.03 29.19
N ALA A 20 -6.50 -1.02 30.07
CA ALA A 20 -6.10 -2.37 29.70
C ALA A 20 -7.04 -2.77 28.57
N ILE A 21 -6.51 -2.81 27.34
CA ILE A 21 -7.03 -3.75 26.38
C ILE A 21 -6.95 -5.09 27.08
N ASP A 22 -8.10 -5.71 27.31
CA ASP A 22 -8.23 -6.96 28.06
C ASP A 22 -7.65 -8.09 27.20
N SER A 23 -6.31 -8.17 27.14
CA SER A 23 -5.57 -9.13 26.33
C SER A 23 -5.81 -10.57 26.79
N GLU A 24 -6.30 -10.77 28.01
CA GLU A 24 -6.61 -12.08 28.59
C GLU A 24 -7.74 -12.83 27.84
N THR A 25 -8.47 -12.15 26.94
CA THR A 25 -9.53 -12.77 26.11
C THR A 25 -9.19 -12.88 24.63
N HIS A 26 -8.04 -12.35 24.19
CA HIS A 26 -7.70 -12.21 22.78
C HIS A 26 -6.42 -12.97 22.36
N ASP A 27 -5.68 -13.55 23.29
CA ASP A 27 -4.47 -14.33 22.99
C ASP A 27 -4.73 -15.61 22.16
N ASP A 28 -5.97 -16.12 22.17
CA ASP A 28 -6.38 -17.31 21.41
C ASP A 28 -7.04 -16.99 20.05
N VAL A 29 -7.30 -15.70 19.76
CA VAL A 29 -7.93 -15.29 18.50
C VAL A 29 -6.83 -14.95 17.50
N ASP A 30 -6.78 -15.71 16.41
CA ASP A 30 -5.86 -15.41 15.32
C ASP A 30 -6.18 -13.99 14.77
N PRO A 31 -5.21 -13.06 14.74
CA PRO A 31 -5.43 -11.71 14.20
C PRO A 31 -6.00 -11.69 12.78
N PHE A 32 -5.76 -12.74 11.99
CA PHE A 32 -6.31 -12.88 10.64
C PHE A 32 -7.75 -13.43 10.60
N GLU A 33 -8.23 -14.04 11.69
CA GLU A 33 -9.61 -14.49 11.82
C GLU A 33 -10.56 -13.31 11.99
N GLU A 34 -10.16 -12.26 12.72
CA GLU A 34 -10.93 -11.02 12.85
C GLU A 34 -11.11 -10.31 11.48
N LEU A 35 -10.08 -10.40 10.63
CA LEU A 35 -10.12 -9.87 9.26
C LEU A 35 -10.90 -10.77 8.27
N GLY A 36 -11.39 -11.93 8.73
CA GLY A 36 -12.14 -12.88 7.90
C GLY A 36 -11.30 -13.59 6.84
N ILE A 37 -9.97 -13.63 6.99
CA ILE A 37 -9.03 -14.19 6.01
C ILE A 37 -8.82 -15.69 6.23
N GLY A 38 -9.12 -16.21 7.44
CA GLY A 38 -8.64 -17.50 7.93
C GLY A 38 -9.45 -18.78 7.63
N THR A 39 -10.67 -18.76 7.06
CA THR A 39 -11.53 -19.98 7.07
C THR A 39 -11.91 -20.54 5.70
N ARG A 40 -11.01 -20.51 4.71
CA ARG A 40 -11.31 -21.10 3.39
C ARG A 40 -10.32 -22.15 2.89
N ALA A 41 -9.82 -23.01 3.79
CA ALA A 41 -9.24 -24.32 3.46
C ALA A 41 -9.08 -25.06 4.81
N SER A 42 -9.58 -26.27 5.09
CA SER A 42 -9.80 -27.45 4.28
C SER A 42 -10.65 -28.38 5.15
N ASN A 43 -11.95 -28.59 4.86
CA ASN A 43 -12.76 -29.72 5.34
C ASN A 43 -14.22 -29.53 4.89
N ALA A 44 -14.55 -29.90 3.65
CA ALA A 44 -15.92 -30.26 3.31
C ALA A 44 -15.90 -31.39 2.27
N PRO A 45 -16.60 -32.51 2.53
CA PRO A 45 -16.70 -33.61 1.59
C PRO A 45 -17.53 -33.20 0.38
N THR A 46 -17.16 -33.78 -0.75
CA THR A 46 -17.84 -33.74 -2.05
C THR A 46 -19.36 -33.71 -1.90
N ASN A 47 -20.02 -32.65 -2.37
CA ASN A 47 -21.36 -32.67 -2.98
C ASN A 47 -21.61 -31.34 -3.70
N ASN A 48 -21.55 -31.44 -5.02
CA ASN A 48 -21.97 -30.55 -6.10
C ASN A 48 -22.80 -29.28 -5.80
N GLU A 49 -22.46 -28.27 -6.63
CA GLU A 49 -23.31 -27.17 -7.13
C GLU A 49 -23.47 -25.93 -6.25
N GLU A 50 -22.46 -25.05 -6.29
CA GLU A 50 -22.63 -23.64 -6.71
C GLU A 50 -21.26 -23.08 -7.14
N LYS A 51 -21.13 -22.89 -8.45
CA LYS A 51 -19.91 -22.56 -9.18
C LYS A 51 -19.74 -21.04 -9.21
N GLY A 52 -18.73 -20.52 -8.51
CA GLY A 52 -18.34 -19.10 -8.65
C GLY A 52 -17.65 -18.48 -7.45
N GLY A 53 -16.77 -19.21 -6.75
CA GLY A 53 -15.79 -18.55 -5.89
C GLY A 53 -14.72 -17.92 -6.78
N TYR A 54 -14.60 -16.60 -6.77
CA TYR A 54 -13.45 -15.95 -7.39
C TYR A 54 -12.19 -16.46 -6.67
N ASP A 55 -11.27 -17.06 -7.42
CA ASP A 55 -10.00 -17.55 -6.89
C ASP A 55 -8.91 -16.56 -7.30
N ALA A 56 -8.64 -15.61 -6.42
CA ALA A 56 -7.66 -14.54 -6.66
C ALA A 56 -6.23 -15.08 -6.87
N LEU A 57 -5.93 -16.30 -6.42
CA LEU A 57 -4.65 -16.94 -6.68
C LEU A 57 -4.59 -17.56 -8.08
N SER A 58 -5.75 -17.94 -8.63
CA SER A 58 -5.85 -18.46 -9.99
C SER A 58 -5.68 -17.37 -11.06
N ASP A 59 -6.03 -16.12 -10.75
CA ASP A 59 -5.71 -14.95 -11.59
C ASP A 59 -4.21 -14.65 -11.60
N LEU A 60 -3.50 -14.90 -10.49
CA LEU A 60 -2.06 -14.66 -10.39
C LEU A 60 -1.22 -15.75 -11.06
N MET A 61 -1.68 -17.00 -11.05
CA MET A 61 -0.99 -18.13 -11.71
C MET A 61 -1.51 -18.41 -13.12
N GLY A 62 -2.49 -17.65 -13.61
CA GLY A 62 -3.22 -17.90 -14.85
C GLY A 62 -2.64 -17.26 -16.11
N ASP A 63 -1.50 -16.56 -16.05
CA ASP A 63 -0.91 -15.91 -17.22
C ASP A 63 0.61 -15.84 -17.12
N ASP A 64 1.27 -16.95 -17.43
CA ASP A 64 2.73 -17.06 -17.56
C ASP A 64 3.09 -17.73 -18.89
N GLU A 65 2.42 -17.30 -19.97
CA GLU A 65 2.76 -17.62 -21.35
C GLU A 65 2.78 -16.37 -22.23
N ASP A 66 3.97 -15.76 -22.31
CA ASP A 66 4.42 -14.89 -23.42
C ASP A 66 3.43 -13.81 -23.90
N SER A 67 3.18 -12.78 -23.07
CA SER A 67 2.63 -11.52 -23.63
C SER A 67 3.77 -10.73 -24.28
N GLU A 68 3.98 -10.98 -25.58
CA GLU A 68 4.49 -9.97 -26.50
C GLU A 68 3.79 -8.63 -26.20
N PHE A 69 4.57 -7.56 -26.12
CA PHE A 69 4.09 -6.19 -25.99
C PHE A 69 3.34 -5.79 -27.27
N GLU A 70 2.07 -6.17 -27.37
CA GLU A 70 1.14 -5.57 -28.33
C GLU A 70 0.73 -4.18 -27.80
N PRO A 71 0.87 -3.10 -28.59
CA PRO A 71 0.40 -1.78 -28.19
C PRO A 71 -1.13 -1.85 -28.03
N LEU A 72 -1.63 -1.66 -26.81
CA LEU A 72 -3.07 -1.50 -26.60
C LEU A 72 -3.55 -0.28 -27.39
N GLU A 73 -4.31 -0.53 -28.46
CA GLU A 73 -5.15 0.48 -29.08
C GLU A 73 -6.16 0.98 -28.03
N GLU A 74 -6.11 2.29 -27.80
CA GLU A 74 -7.02 3.16 -27.05
C GLU A 74 -8.45 2.60 -26.92
N ILE A 75 -8.73 1.90 -25.81
CA ILE A 75 -10.12 1.59 -25.42
C ILE A 75 -10.68 2.85 -24.78
N GLU A 76 -11.36 3.65 -25.60
CA GLU A 76 -12.17 4.80 -25.20
C GLU A 76 -13.39 4.33 -24.37
N ASN A 77 -13.14 3.87 -23.14
CA ASN A 77 -14.20 3.68 -22.14
C ASN A 77 -14.53 5.04 -21.51
N SER A 78 -15.12 5.93 -22.31
CA SER A 78 -15.77 7.15 -21.82
C SER A 78 -16.99 6.77 -20.99
N ILE A 79 -16.84 6.75 -19.66
CA ILE A 79 -17.98 6.82 -18.73
C ILE A 79 -18.56 8.23 -18.88
N PRO A 80 -19.82 8.41 -19.32
CA PRO A 80 -20.37 9.73 -19.54
C PRO A 80 -20.74 10.36 -18.19
N GLY A 81 -19.82 11.11 -17.59
CA GLY A 81 -20.12 11.96 -16.43
C GLY A 81 -19.02 12.14 -15.39
N ALA A 82 -17.90 11.43 -15.46
CA ALA A 82 -16.71 11.77 -14.67
C ALA A 82 -15.90 12.80 -15.46
N SER A 83 -15.66 13.97 -14.88
CA SER A 83 -14.75 14.94 -15.48
C SER A 83 -13.38 14.29 -15.59
N ILE A 84 -12.83 14.17 -16.79
CA ILE A 84 -11.48 13.61 -17.05
C ILE A 84 -10.41 14.28 -16.16
N ASP A 85 -10.65 15.51 -15.74
CA ASP A 85 -9.79 16.30 -14.86
C ASP A 85 -9.77 15.78 -13.39
N ASP A 86 -10.87 15.22 -12.88
CA ASP A 86 -10.95 14.73 -11.50
C ASP A 86 -10.16 13.41 -11.33
N ASP A 87 -10.25 12.51 -12.31
CA ASP A 87 -9.52 11.23 -12.33
C ASP A 87 -8.01 11.46 -12.50
N LYS A 88 -7.61 12.36 -13.40
CA LYS A 88 -6.20 12.75 -13.56
C LYS A 88 -5.62 13.38 -12.30
N LYS A 89 -6.39 14.22 -11.61
CA LYS A 89 -5.97 14.82 -10.34
C LYS A 89 -5.82 13.77 -9.23
N GLY A 90 -6.64 12.72 -9.23
CA GLY A 90 -6.50 11.58 -8.33
C GLY A 90 -5.25 10.73 -8.63
N ALA A 91 -5.01 10.45 -9.92
CA ALA A 91 -3.84 9.73 -10.40
C ALA A 91 -2.54 10.48 -10.07
N GLU A 92 -2.49 11.79 -10.36
CA GLU A 92 -1.36 12.66 -10.00
C GLU A 92 -1.16 12.72 -8.49
N SER A 93 -2.22 12.88 -7.69
CA SER A 93 -2.12 12.88 -6.23
C SER A 93 -1.50 11.58 -5.70
N THR A 94 -1.91 10.44 -6.24
CA THR A 94 -1.36 9.13 -5.87
C THR A 94 0.12 9.04 -6.24
N TYR A 95 0.47 9.52 -7.43
CA TYR A 95 1.85 9.54 -7.89
C TYR A 95 2.75 10.47 -7.07
N ILE A 96 2.25 11.64 -6.67
CA ILE A 96 2.94 12.58 -5.79
C ILE A 96 3.18 11.95 -4.42
N MET A 97 2.17 11.29 -3.84
CA MET A 97 2.33 10.57 -2.57
C MET A 97 3.46 9.54 -2.66
N LEU A 98 3.51 8.77 -3.75
CA LEU A 98 4.60 7.82 -3.99
C LEU A 98 5.96 8.53 -4.12
N LEU A 99 6.02 9.60 -4.92
CA LEU A 99 7.24 10.37 -5.17
C LEU A 99 7.81 10.95 -3.87
N GLN A 100 6.95 11.43 -2.96
CA GLN A 100 7.34 11.91 -1.63
C GLN A 100 7.96 10.82 -0.75
N THR A 101 7.55 9.55 -0.92
CA THR A 101 8.12 8.45 -0.11
C THR A 101 9.49 7.99 -0.60
N VAL A 102 9.77 8.08 -1.90
CA VAL A 102 11.02 7.61 -2.50
C VAL A 102 12.06 8.70 -2.64
N TRP A 103 11.67 9.98 -2.62
CA TRP A 103 12.61 11.09 -2.70
C TRP A 103 13.28 11.35 -1.34
N VAL A 104 14.40 10.65 -1.08
CA VAL A 104 15.17 10.78 0.17
C VAL A 104 16.55 11.35 -0.12
N ASP A 105 16.94 12.40 0.63
CA ASP A 105 18.25 13.08 0.51
C ASP A 105 18.63 13.58 -0.89
N GLY A 106 17.65 13.75 -1.78
CA GLY A 106 17.88 14.16 -3.17
C GLY A 106 18.50 13.07 -4.05
N ILE A 107 18.40 11.82 -3.64
CA ILE A 107 18.91 10.65 -4.37
C ILE A 107 17.76 9.66 -4.54
N LEU A 108 17.61 9.11 -5.74
CA LEU A 108 16.78 7.95 -6.00
C LEU A 108 17.65 6.76 -6.38
N ASP A 109 17.34 5.60 -5.83
CA ASP A 109 17.99 4.38 -6.20
C ASP A 109 17.45 3.82 -7.56
N PRO A 110 18.16 2.88 -8.20
CA PRO A 110 17.69 2.32 -9.47
C PRO A 110 16.36 1.54 -9.37
N ALA A 111 15.98 1.06 -8.19
CA ALA A 111 14.74 0.29 -8.01
C ALA A 111 13.53 1.24 -7.91
N GLU A 112 13.65 2.34 -7.19
CA GLU A 112 12.71 3.44 -7.05
C GLU A 112 12.44 4.11 -8.41
N VAL A 113 13.48 4.36 -9.20
CA VAL A 113 13.31 4.88 -10.57
C VAL A 113 12.48 3.92 -11.43
N ARG A 114 12.74 2.61 -11.34
CA ARG A 114 11.95 1.60 -12.07
C ARG A 114 10.51 1.54 -11.56
N LEU A 115 10.30 1.64 -10.26
CA LEU A 115 8.97 1.69 -9.64
C LEU A 115 8.19 2.91 -10.14
N LEU A 116 8.80 4.09 -10.10
CA LEU A 116 8.18 5.33 -10.59
C LEU A 116 7.90 5.28 -12.09
N ALA A 117 8.78 4.70 -12.90
CA ALA A 117 8.54 4.53 -14.33
C ALA A 117 7.33 3.62 -14.59
N LYS A 118 7.23 2.49 -13.86
CA LYS A 118 6.08 1.58 -13.94
C LYS A 118 4.79 2.27 -13.50
N LYS A 119 4.82 2.95 -12.35
CA LYS A 119 3.65 3.64 -11.77
C LYS A 119 3.19 4.83 -12.61
N ARG A 120 4.11 5.51 -13.27
CA ARG A 120 3.79 6.60 -14.21
C ARG A 120 2.95 6.08 -15.38
N VAL A 121 3.34 4.95 -15.98
CA VAL A 121 2.60 4.32 -17.08
C VAL A 121 1.25 3.78 -16.60
N GLU A 122 1.22 3.16 -15.42
CA GLU A 122 -0.02 2.64 -14.80
C GLU A 122 -1.07 3.73 -14.54
N LEU A 123 -0.63 4.96 -14.23
CA LEU A 123 -1.49 6.10 -13.92
C LEU A 123 -1.69 7.06 -15.11
N ASP A 124 -1.23 6.68 -16.31
CA ASP A 124 -1.28 7.49 -17.54
C ASP A 124 -0.67 8.90 -17.39
N ILE A 125 0.45 8.98 -16.66
CA ILE A 125 1.19 10.23 -16.47
C ILE A 125 2.25 10.34 -17.57
N SER A 126 2.32 11.48 -18.25
CA SER A 126 3.35 11.71 -19.26
C SER A 126 4.74 11.89 -18.61
N PHE A 127 5.81 11.62 -19.36
CA PHE A 127 7.16 11.83 -18.83
C PHE A 127 7.45 13.30 -18.50
N ASP A 128 6.95 14.22 -19.32
CA ASP A 128 7.08 15.65 -19.06
C ASP A 128 6.36 16.05 -17.76
N ARG A 129 5.14 15.52 -17.53
CA ARG A 129 4.40 15.74 -16.29
C ARG A 129 5.12 15.17 -15.08
N HIS A 130 5.74 14.00 -15.20
CA HIS A 130 6.60 13.45 -14.14
C HIS A 130 7.75 14.42 -13.78
N LEU A 131 8.42 15.03 -14.77
CA LEU A 131 9.49 15.99 -14.52
C LEU A 131 8.99 17.26 -13.84
N GLU A 132 7.82 17.78 -14.25
CA GLU A 132 7.17 18.91 -13.57
C GLU A 132 6.91 18.58 -12.10
N LEU A 133 6.34 17.41 -11.79
CA LEU A 133 6.06 16.99 -10.42
C LEU A 133 7.35 16.80 -9.58
N VAL A 134 8.42 16.29 -10.19
CA VAL A 134 9.75 16.18 -9.56
C VAL A 134 10.33 17.56 -9.29
N GLU A 135 10.25 18.49 -10.26
CA GLU A 135 10.73 19.86 -10.10
C GLU A 135 9.94 20.61 -9.02
N GLU A 136 8.61 20.48 -9.00
CA GLU A 136 7.75 21.03 -7.95
C GLU A 136 8.13 20.51 -6.57
N LEU A 137 8.41 19.21 -6.44
CA LEU A 137 8.81 18.59 -5.17
C LEU A 137 10.18 19.09 -4.68
N ILE A 138 11.15 19.29 -5.59
CA ILE A 138 12.50 19.75 -5.26
C ILE A 138 12.55 21.28 -5.06
N GLY A 139 11.76 22.02 -5.82
CA GLY A 139 11.69 23.49 -5.83
C GLY A 139 10.94 24.08 -4.63
N GLN A 140 10.26 23.26 -3.83
CA GLN A 140 9.58 23.68 -2.60
C GLN A 140 10.50 23.93 -1.39
N LYS A 141 11.82 24.05 -1.59
CA LYS A 141 12.81 24.21 -0.51
C LYS A 141 13.11 25.67 -0.16
#